data_AF-B8HIV3-F1
#
_entry.id   AF-B8HIV3-F1
#
_cell.length_a   1.000
_cell.length_b   1.000
_cell.length_c   1.000
_cell.angle_alpha   90.00
_cell.angle_beta   90.00
_cell.angle_gamma   90.00
#
_symmetry.space_group_name_H-M   'P 1'
#
loop_
_entity.id
_entity.type
_entity.pdbx_description
1 polymer ?
#
loop_
_entity_poly.entity_id
_entity_poly.type
_entity_poly.pdbx_seq_one_letter_code
_entity_poly.pdbx_strand_id
1 'polypeptide(L)'
;MTTTPYETDRYQPSGYSDSDESYLNPGAAIDAELSGEQEADELDTIDTVDEDDSTDEGGAGSKAKASTKPSRGLFRRVAAKTIEVQGASDTVRALAAAQVGGSEDVVELVASIMSAGRSSTSPLTDIETIQAAIRDEPWSVGITATALGRARLKSIWTLLHTLGAVGTPAPPASDAKAGLAVAKAVNGLSEDNQLELVASAELLKRS
;
A
#
# COMPACT_ATOMS: atom_id res chain seq x y z
N MET A 1 -64.23 27.60 -19.03
CA MET A 1 -64.62 26.56 -18.06
C MET A 1 -63.51 25.52 -18.07
N THR A 2 -62.73 25.23 -17.04
CA THR A 2 -62.56 25.78 -15.69
C THR A 2 -61.15 25.37 -15.27
N THR A 3 -60.37 26.33 -14.79
CA THR A 3 -59.02 26.20 -14.25
C THR A 3 -59.06 25.46 -12.90
N THR A 4 -58.13 24.55 -12.63
CA THR A 4 -57.63 24.29 -11.26
C THR A 4 -56.15 23.88 -11.30
N PRO A 5 -55.25 24.62 -10.63
CA PRO A 5 -53.88 24.19 -10.35
C PRO A 5 -53.84 23.39 -9.05
N TYR A 6 -53.12 22.26 -9.03
CA TYR A 6 -52.86 21.53 -7.79
C TYR A 6 -51.74 22.20 -6.99
N GLU A 7 -52.04 22.29 -5.71
CA GLU A 7 -51.49 23.15 -4.68
C GLU A 7 -50.19 22.58 -4.10
N THR A 8 -49.28 23.50 -3.77
CA THR A 8 -47.94 23.21 -3.25
C THR A 8 -48.01 22.98 -1.75
N ASP A 9 -48.03 21.73 -1.30
CA ASP A 9 -47.91 21.41 0.11
C ASP A 9 -46.44 21.35 0.55
N ARG A 10 -46.04 22.40 1.24
CA ARG A 10 -44.76 22.50 1.95
C ARG A 10 -44.89 21.76 3.28
N TYR A 11 -44.41 20.53 3.31
CA TYR A 11 -44.22 19.83 4.59
C TYR A 11 -42.84 20.19 5.18
N GLN A 12 -42.83 21.07 6.17
CA GLN A 12 -41.72 21.24 7.12
C GLN A 12 -42.13 20.61 8.45
N PRO A 13 -41.53 19.48 8.86
CA PRO A 13 -41.57 19.07 10.25
C PRO A 13 -40.43 19.76 11.00
N SER A 14 -40.83 20.80 11.74
CA SER A 14 -40.08 21.38 12.85
C SER A 14 -39.93 20.37 13.99
N GLY A 15 -38.75 20.35 14.61
CA GLY A 15 -38.58 19.79 15.95
C GLY A 15 -37.41 18.84 16.06
N TYR A 16 -36.20 19.40 16.24
CA TYR A 16 -35.19 18.69 17.02
C TYR A 16 -35.03 19.43 18.33
N SER A 17 -35.55 18.78 19.37
CA SER A 17 -35.48 19.19 20.76
C SER A 17 -34.02 19.23 21.17
N ASP A 18 -33.63 20.37 21.72
CA ASP A 18 -32.47 20.50 22.59
C ASP A 18 -32.67 19.54 23.78
N SER A 19 -31.65 18.77 24.10
CA SER A 19 -31.61 17.89 25.27
C SER A 19 -30.19 17.87 25.78
N ASP A 20 -29.86 18.94 26.51
CA ASP A 20 -28.96 18.87 27.64
C ASP A 20 -29.37 17.71 28.55
N GLU A 21 -28.47 16.75 28.78
CA GLU A 21 -28.29 16.00 30.03
C GLU A 21 -27.05 15.12 29.86
N SER A 22 -25.90 15.57 30.34
CA SER A 22 -25.39 15.37 31.71
C SER A 22 -24.83 13.95 31.96
N TYR A 23 -23.50 13.94 32.13
CA TYR A 23 -22.70 13.10 33.02
C TYR A 23 -23.11 11.64 33.25
N LEU A 24 -22.28 10.72 32.75
CA LEU A 24 -21.79 9.57 33.52
C LEU A 24 -20.41 9.17 32.98
N ASN A 25 -19.37 9.72 33.61
CA ASN A 25 -18.00 9.19 33.55
C ASN A 25 -17.80 8.31 34.79
N PRO A 26 -18.00 6.98 34.71
CA PRO A 26 -17.57 6.08 35.75
C PRO A 26 -16.07 5.83 35.57
N GLY A 27 -15.27 6.57 36.33
CA GLY A 27 -13.94 6.10 36.69
C GLY A 27 -14.05 4.73 37.35
N ALA A 28 -13.36 3.75 36.80
CA ALA A 28 -12.95 2.56 37.52
C ALA A 28 -11.47 2.36 37.24
N ALA A 29 -10.70 2.70 38.27
CA ALA A 29 -9.30 2.37 38.41
C ALA A 29 -9.07 0.87 38.14
N ILE A 30 -8.03 0.57 37.35
CA ILE A 30 -7.35 -0.70 37.44
C ILE A 30 -5.85 -0.40 37.45
N ASP A 31 -5.33 -0.20 38.65
CA ASP A 31 -3.95 -0.50 38.95
C ASP A 31 -3.76 -2.01 38.74
N ALA A 32 -2.95 -2.36 37.75
CA ALA A 32 -2.36 -3.68 37.64
C ALA A 32 -0.89 -3.49 37.23
N GLU A 33 -0.06 -3.30 38.26
CA GLU A 33 1.35 -3.67 38.18
C GLU A 33 1.44 -5.13 37.71
N LEU A 34 2.04 -5.34 36.55
CA LEU A 34 2.60 -6.64 36.17
C LEU A 34 3.96 -6.38 35.53
N SER A 35 4.93 -6.29 36.45
CA SER A 35 6.32 -6.64 36.24
C SER A 35 6.42 -7.93 35.42
N GLY A 36 7.14 -7.84 34.31
CA GLY A 36 7.48 -8.93 33.41
C GLY A 36 8.76 -8.55 32.69
N GLU A 37 9.87 -8.58 33.44
CA GLU A 37 11.21 -8.70 32.88
C GLU A 37 11.26 -10.02 32.08
N GLN A 38 11.64 -9.98 30.80
CA GLN A 38 12.58 -10.96 30.23
C GLN A 38 12.94 -10.68 28.77
N GLU A 39 14.26 -10.70 28.58
CA GLU A 39 15.02 -11.07 27.38
C GLU A 39 14.96 -10.13 26.18
N ALA A 40 15.88 -9.16 26.24
CA ALA A 40 16.54 -8.61 25.07
C ALA A 40 17.14 -9.76 24.25
N ASP A 41 16.50 -10.08 23.13
CA ASP A 41 17.07 -10.94 22.10
C ASP A 41 18.13 -10.12 21.35
N GLU A 42 19.37 -10.44 21.70
CA GLU A 42 20.61 -9.89 21.19
C GLU A 42 20.79 -10.37 19.73
N LEU A 43 20.12 -9.69 18.80
CA LEU A 43 20.29 -9.94 17.38
C LEU A 43 21.66 -9.42 16.92
N ASP A 44 22.59 -10.37 16.95
CA ASP A 44 23.82 -10.52 16.17
C ASP A 44 23.93 -9.50 15.03
N THR A 45 24.52 -8.35 15.37
CA THR A 45 24.88 -7.34 14.39
C THR A 45 26.14 -7.88 13.72
N ILE A 46 25.99 -8.44 12.53
CA ILE A 46 27.10 -8.87 11.68
C ILE A 46 28.10 -7.72 11.56
N ASP A 47 29.20 -7.88 12.30
CA ASP A 47 30.42 -7.11 12.23
C ASP A 47 31.07 -7.42 10.87
N THR A 48 30.72 -6.64 9.85
CA THR A 48 31.54 -6.57 8.64
C THR A 48 32.80 -5.79 9.01
N VAL A 49 33.77 -6.52 9.54
CA VAL A 49 35.18 -6.13 9.68
C VAL A 49 35.69 -5.79 8.28
N ASP A 50 35.64 -4.50 7.95
CA ASP A 50 36.33 -3.92 6.79
C ASP A 50 37.73 -3.51 7.28
N GLU A 51 38.65 -4.47 7.26
CA GLU A 51 40.08 -4.22 7.44
C GLU A 51 40.60 -3.46 6.22
N ASP A 52 40.50 -2.13 6.24
CA ASP A 52 41.31 -1.24 5.40
C ASP A 52 42.41 -0.62 6.26
N ASP A 53 43.50 -1.38 6.39
CA ASP A 53 44.78 -0.92 6.91
C ASP A 53 45.40 0.09 5.94
N SER A 54 45.24 1.37 6.23
CA SER A 54 46.09 2.41 5.64
C SER A 54 46.37 3.52 6.64
N THR A 55 47.37 3.32 7.50
CA THR A 55 48.17 4.43 8.04
C THR A 55 48.98 5.07 6.91
N ASP A 56 48.67 6.30 6.53
CA ASP A 56 49.68 7.23 6.03
C ASP A 56 49.35 8.67 6.43
N GLU A 57 50.36 9.33 6.98
CA GLU A 57 50.33 10.69 7.49
C GLU A 57 50.31 11.72 6.36
N GLY A 58 49.60 12.82 6.58
CA GLY A 58 50.01 14.14 6.09
C GLY A 58 49.77 14.44 4.60
N GLY A 59 48.80 15.29 4.30
CA GLY A 59 48.71 15.87 2.96
C GLY A 59 47.55 16.84 2.78
N ALA A 60 47.80 18.12 3.03
CA ALA A 60 46.95 19.20 2.54
C ALA A 60 46.94 19.19 1.00
N GLY A 61 45.78 19.00 0.38
CA GLY A 61 45.59 19.30 -1.04
C GLY A 61 44.60 18.41 -1.77
N SER A 62 43.81 19.05 -2.63
CA SER A 62 42.98 18.47 -3.69
C SER A 62 41.66 17.81 -3.28
N LYS A 63 40.58 18.59 -3.47
CA LYS A 63 39.21 18.07 -3.66
C LYS A 63 39.20 17.17 -4.90
N ALA A 64 39.53 15.89 -4.71
CA ALA A 64 39.38 14.89 -5.73
C ALA A 64 37.89 14.76 -6.07
N LYS A 65 37.52 15.09 -7.30
CA LYS A 65 36.23 14.70 -7.89
C LYS A 65 36.18 13.17 -7.85
N ALA A 66 35.50 12.62 -6.84
CA ALA A 66 35.25 11.19 -6.73
C ALA A 66 34.63 10.72 -8.06
N SER A 67 35.38 9.93 -8.82
CA SER A 67 34.90 9.38 -10.08
C SER A 67 33.68 8.52 -9.76
N THR A 68 32.53 8.88 -10.33
CA THR A 68 31.23 8.23 -10.17
C THR A 68 31.22 6.87 -10.88
N LYS A 69 32.12 5.98 -10.48
CA LYS A 69 32.10 4.59 -10.95
C LYS A 69 30.92 3.91 -10.27
N PRO A 70 30.03 3.22 -11.01
CA PRO A 70 28.98 2.43 -10.39
C PRO A 70 29.60 1.42 -9.43
N SER A 71 29.09 1.40 -8.19
CA SER A 71 29.65 0.57 -7.14
C SER A 71 29.45 -0.92 -7.46
N ARG A 72 30.42 -1.77 -7.12
CA ARG A 72 30.30 -3.23 -7.27
C ARG A 72 29.05 -3.77 -6.56
N GLY A 73 28.66 -3.15 -5.44
CA GLY A 73 27.43 -3.48 -4.72
C GLY A 73 26.15 -3.20 -5.53
N LEU A 74 26.10 -2.11 -6.30
CA LEU A 74 24.95 -1.84 -7.17
C LEU A 74 24.82 -2.91 -8.25
N PHE A 75 25.93 -3.32 -8.88
CA PHE A 75 25.90 -4.39 -9.88
C PHE A 75 25.41 -5.72 -9.31
N ARG A 76 25.86 -6.10 -8.11
CA ARG A 76 25.41 -7.33 -7.45
C ARG A 76 23.90 -7.30 -7.17
N ARG A 77 23.37 -6.17 -6.68
CA ARG A 77 21.94 -5.99 -6.44
C ARG A 77 21.10 -6.06 -7.71
N VAL A 78 21.56 -5.38 -8.77
CA VAL A 78 20.89 -5.44 -10.08
C VAL A 78 20.89 -6.87 -10.62
N ALA A 79 22.03 -7.57 -10.56
CA ALA A 79 22.12 -8.96 -11.02
C ALA A 79 21.19 -9.90 -10.22
N ALA A 80 21.16 -9.77 -8.90
CA ALA A 80 20.26 -10.55 -8.04
C ALA A 80 18.79 -10.30 -8.40
N LYS A 81 18.39 -9.02 -8.50
CA LYS A 81 17.03 -8.64 -8.86
C LYS A 81 16.63 -9.12 -10.26
N THR A 82 17.56 -9.10 -11.23
CA THR A 82 17.31 -9.67 -12.57
C THR A 82 16.97 -11.15 -12.51
N ILE A 83 17.69 -11.94 -11.70
CA ILE A 83 17.40 -13.37 -11.53
C ILE A 83 16.04 -13.58 -10.88
N GLU A 84 15.70 -12.80 -9.85
CA GLU A 84 14.39 -12.85 -9.19
C GLU A 84 13.25 -12.54 -10.17
N VAL A 85 13.37 -11.46 -10.93
CA VAL A 85 12.35 -11.06 -11.92
C VAL A 85 12.23 -12.10 -13.02
N GLN A 86 13.35 -12.65 -13.51
CA GLN A 86 13.34 -13.68 -14.55
C GLN A 86 12.69 -14.99 -14.08
N GLY A 87 12.84 -15.33 -12.79
CA GLY A 87 12.23 -16.52 -12.19
C GLY A 87 10.76 -16.36 -11.77
N ALA A 88 10.24 -15.13 -11.71
CA ALA A 88 8.86 -14.86 -11.34
C ALA A 88 7.87 -15.30 -12.43
N SER A 89 6.65 -15.67 -12.03
CA SER A 89 5.56 -15.97 -12.97
C SER A 89 5.19 -14.73 -13.80
N ASP A 90 4.59 -14.96 -14.96
CA ASP A 90 4.15 -13.88 -15.86
C ASP A 90 3.16 -12.94 -15.15
N THR A 91 2.23 -13.50 -14.37
CA THR A 91 1.27 -12.74 -13.58
C THR A 91 1.94 -11.89 -12.49
N VAL A 92 2.92 -12.44 -11.76
CA VAL A 92 3.68 -11.69 -10.76
C VAL A 92 4.47 -10.55 -11.40
N ARG A 93 5.07 -10.78 -12.58
CA ARG A 93 5.74 -9.70 -13.33
C ARG A 93 4.77 -8.63 -13.81
N ALA A 94 3.60 -9.01 -14.32
CA ALA A 94 2.55 -8.08 -14.74
C ALA A 94 2.05 -7.23 -13.56
N LEU A 95 1.88 -7.85 -12.39
CA LEU A 95 1.52 -7.16 -11.15
C LEU A 95 2.59 -6.17 -10.70
N ALA A 96 3.86 -6.57 -10.71
CA ALA A 96 4.96 -5.70 -10.35
C ALA A 96 5.07 -4.53 -11.34
N ALA A 97 4.96 -4.79 -12.65
CA ALA A 97 4.95 -3.79 -13.71
C ALA A 97 3.81 -2.77 -13.53
N ALA A 98 2.60 -3.24 -13.21
CA ALA A 98 1.45 -2.39 -12.93
C ALA A 98 1.65 -1.46 -11.72
N GLN A 99 2.37 -1.92 -10.69
CA GLN A 99 2.67 -1.13 -9.49
C GLN A 99 3.71 -0.05 -9.73
N VAL A 100 4.76 -0.36 -10.48
CA VAL A 100 5.82 0.60 -10.81
C VAL A 100 5.48 1.49 -12.01
N GLY A 101 4.43 1.14 -12.76
CA GLY A 101 4.00 1.86 -13.97
C GLY A 101 4.92 1.65 -15.17
N GLY A 102 5.54 0.47 -15.26
CA GLY A 102 6.54 0.12 -16.29
C GLY A 102 6.12 -1.04 -17.18
N SER A 103 7.08 -1.54 -17.97
CA SER A 103 6.93 -2.72 -18.82
C SER A 103 7.14 -4.03 -18.04
N GLU A 104 6.63 -5.12 -18.61
CA GLU A 104 6.89 -6.49 -18.15
C GLU A 104 8.25 -7.05 -18.64
N ASP A 105 8.92 -6.33 -19.56
CA ASP A 105 10.27 -6.66 -19.99
C ASP A 105 11.21 -6.70 -18.78
N VAL A 106 11.99 -7.77 -18.65
CA VAL A 106 12.81 -8.04 -17.45
C VAL A 106 13.76 -6.88 -17.16
N VAL A 107 14.41 -6.31 -18.18
CA VAL A 107 15.41 -5.26 -17.99
C VAL A 107 14.74 -3.96 -17.57
N GLU A 108 13.63 -3.61 -18.23
CA GLU A 108 12.86 -2.41 -17.91
C GLU A 108 12.18 -2.50 -16.53
N LEU A 109 11.66 -3.67 -16.17
CA LEU A 109 11.04 -3.92 -14.87
C LEU A 109 12.07 -3.82 -13.75
N VAL A 110 13.25 -4.41 -13.89
CA VAL A 110 14.33 -4.28 -12.88
C VAL A 110 14.73 -2.82 -12.70
N ALA A 111 14.93 -2.08 -13.80
CA ALA A 111 15.25 -0.65 -13.73
C ALA A 111 14.14 0.15 -13.03
N SER A 112 12.88 -0.19 -13.32
CA SER A 112 11.70 0.43 -12.71
C SER A 112 11.61 0.12 -11.22
N ILE A 113 11.80 -1.13 -10.79
CA ILE A 113 11.82 -1.52 -9.37
C ILE A 113 12.94 -0.81 -8.60
N MET A 114 14.15 -0.77 -9.17
CA MET A 114 15.30 -0.14 -8.55
C MET A 114 15.14 1.38 -8.42
N SER A 115 14.39 2.02 -9.31
CA SER A 115 14.12 3.47 -9.30
C SER A 115 12.82 3.84 -8.57
N ALA A 116 11.87 2.91 -8.41
CA ALA A 116 10.55 3.14 -7.84
C ALA A 116 10.60 3.57 -6.37
N GLY A 117 9.91 4.66 -6.03
CA GLY A 117 9.80 5.12 -4.64
C GLY A 117 9.06 4.12 -3.75
N ARG A 118 9.15 4.31 -2.42
CA ARG A 118 8.42 3.51 -1.42
C ARG A 118 6.89 3.51 -1.63
N SER A 119 6.36 4.49 -2.36
CA SER A 119 4.94 4.59 -2.69
C SER A 119 4.46 3.57 -3.73
N SER A 120 5.36 2.84 -4.40
CA SER A 120 5.00 1.83 -5.40
C SER A 120 4.22 0.64 -4.82
N THR A 121 4.52 0.23 -3.58
CA THR A 121 3.82 -0.87 -2.88
C THR A 121 2.52 -0.42 -2.19
N SER A 122 2.21 0.87 -2.24
CA SER A 122 1.12 1.46 -1.49
C SER A 122 -0.29 0.98 -1.90
N PRO A 123 -0.55 0.61 -3.17
CA PRO A 123 -1.81 -0.05 -3.52
C PRO A 123 -1.99 -1.43 -2.84
N LEU A 124 -0.91 -2.14 -2.51
CA LEU A 124 -0.99 -3.42 -1.78
C LEU A 124 -1.40 -3.19 -0.32
N THR A 125 -0.79 -2.20 0.34
CA THR A 125 -1.16 -1.83 1.72
C THR A 125 -2.61 -1.35 1.81
N ASP A 126 -3.12 -0.71 0.75
CA ASP A 126 -4.53 -0.31 0.69
C ASP A 126 -5.47 -1.53 0.57
N ILE A 127 -5.09 -2.53 -0.23
CA ILE A 127 -5.84 -3.80 -0.34
C ILE A 127 -5.89 -4.48 1.03
N GLU A 128 -4.77 -4.57 1.74
CA GLU A 128 -4.71 -5.13 3.10
C GLU A 128 -5.60 -4.35 4.07
N THR A 129 -5.60 -3.01 3.98
CA THR A 129 -6.46 -2.13 4.79
C THR A 129 -7.94 -2.40 4.52
N ILE A 130 -8.31 -2.59 3.25
CA ILE A 130 -9.69 -2.93 2.86
C ILE A 130 -10.05 -4.33 3.37
N GLN A 131 -9.15 -5.31 3.25
CA GLN A 131 -9.37 -6.67 3.76
C GLN A 131 -9.54 -6.69 5.29
N ALA A 132 -8.77 -5.90 6.02
CA ALA A 132 -8.94 -5.72 7.46
C ALA A 132 -10.33 -5.14 7.78
N ALA A 133 -10.71 -4.05 7.10
CA ALA A 133 -12.03 -3.45 7.27
C ALA A 133 -13.18 -4.42 6.95
N ILE A 134 -13.03 -5.30 5.95
CA ILE A 134 -14.02 -6.35 5.65
C ILE A 134 -14.20 -7.31 6.83
N ARG A 135 -13.12 -7.67 7.54
CA ARG A 135 -13.17 -8.58 8.68
C ARG A 135 -13.74 -7.92 9.93
N ASP A 136 -13.30 -6.69 10.21
CA ASP A 136 -13.58 -6.03 11.47
C ASP A 136 -14.93 -5.29 11.46
N GLU A 137 -15.22 -4.57 10.37
CA GLU A 137 -16.43 -3.77 10.22
C GLU A 137 -16.99 -3.83 8.78
N PRO A 138 -17.65 -4.95 8.39
CA PRO A 138 -18.08 -5.17 7.02
C PRO A 138 -18.98 -4.07 6.45
N TRP A 139 -19.75 -3.37 7.29
CA TRP A 139 -20.65 -2.29 6.89
C TRP A 139 -19.92 -0.98 6.54
N SER A 140 -18.72 -0.75 7.06
CA SER A 140 -17.96 0.49 6.84
C SER A 140 -16.97 0.39 5.67
N VAL A 141 -16.73 -0.81 5.12
CA VAL A 141 -15.74 -1.06 4.06
C VAL A 141 -15.88 -0.12 2.85
N GLY A 142 -17.11 0.18 2.43
CA GLY A 142 -17.35 1.08 1.29
C GLY A 142 -16.88 2.50 1.57
N ILE A 143 -17.02 2.95 2.82
CA ILE A 143 -16.55 4.26 3.30
C ILE A 143 -15.02 4.25 3.37
N THR A 144 -14.43 3.23 3.97
CA THR A 144 -12.97 3.05 4.07
C THR A 144 -12.31 3.06 2.69
N ALA A 145 -12.84 2.28 1.75
CA ALA A 145 -12.34 2.26 0.37
C ALA A 145 -12.48 3.63 -0.31
N THR A 146 -13.63 4.29 -0.16
CA THR A 146 -13.86 5.62 -0.75
C THR A 146 -12.94 6.69 -0.15
N ALA A 147 -12.60 6.59 1.14
CA ALA A 147 -11.74 7.53 1.86
C ALA A 147 -10.28 7.54 1.35
N LEU A 148 -9.82 6.46 0.70
CA LEU A 148 -8.50 6.41 0.06
C LEU A 148 -8.36 7.40 -1.10
N GLY A 149 -9.48 7.83 -1.69
CA GLY A 149 -9.52 8.78 -2.80
C GLY A 149 -9.25 8.17 -4.17
N ARG A 150 -9.55 8.96 -5.21
CA ARG A 150 -9.65 8.47 -6.60
C ARG A 150 -8.35 7.88 -7.16
N ALA A 151 -7.21 8.51 -6.87
CA ALA A 151 -5.93 8.05 -7.40
C ALA A 151 -5.57 6.65 -6.87
N ARG A 152 -5.78 6.43 -5.57
CA ARG A 152 -5.53 5.15 -4.90
C ARG A 152 -6.47 4.07 -5.39
N LEU A 153 -7.77 4.39 -5.49
CA LEU A 153 -8.76 3.49 -6.07
C LEU A 153 -8.41 3.06 -7.49
N LYS A 154 -7.89 3.98 -8.32
CA LYS A 154 -7.44 3.63 -9.68
C LYS A 154 -6.25 2.68 -9.65
N SER A 155 -5.25 2.91 -8.80
CA SER A 155 -4.10 2.01 -8.68
C SER A 155 -4.51 0.61 -8.22
N ILE A 156 -5.38 0.51 -7.21
CA ILE A 156 -5.94 -0.78 -6.75
C ILE A 156 -6.71 -1.46 -7.89
N TRP A 157 -7.55 -0.70 -8.62
CA TRP A 157 -8.32 -1.23 -9.74
C TRP A 157 -7.43 -1.81 -10.83
N THR A 158 -6.31 -1.17 -11.16
CA THR A 158 -5.34 -1.70 -12.12
C THR A 158 -4.81 -3.05 -11.66
N LEU A 159 -4.45 -3.23 -10.38
CA LEU A 159 -3.98 -4.51 -9.86
C LEU A 159 -5.05 -5.59 -9.93
N LEU A 160 -6.28 -5.25 -9.53
CA LEU A 160 -7.41 -6.17 -9.59
C LEU A 160 -7.71 -6.59 -11.03
N HIS A 161 -7.53 -5.69 -12.00
CA HIS A 161 -7.70 -5.99 -13.41
C HIS A 161 -6.58 -6.91 -13.93
N THR A 162 -5.32 -6.65 -13.55
CA THR A 162 -4.18 -7.52 -13.89
C THR A 162 -4.35 -8.94 -13.34
N LEU A 163 -4.93 -9.09 -12.14
CA LEU A 163 -5.31 -10.39 -11.56
C LEU A 163 -6.50 -11.06 -12.26
N GLY A 164 -7.19 -10.38 -13.17
CA GLY A 164 -8.46 -10.85 -13.73
C GLY A 164 -9.63 -10.85 -12.74
N ALA A 165 -9.49 -10.25 -11.56
CA ALA A 165 -10.57 -10.12 -10.57
C ALA A 165 -11.67 -9.15 -11.02
N VAL A 166 -11.35 -8.24 -11.94
CA VAL A 166 -12.32 -7.36 -12.62
C VAL A 166 -12.10 -7.39 -14.13
N GLY A 167 -13.19 -7.41 -14.89
CA GLY A 167 -13.13 -7.52 -16.36
C GLY A 167 -12.96 -6.19 -17.10
N THR A 168 -12.96 -5.05 -16.41
CA THR A 168 -12.83 -3.72 -17.04
C THR A 168 -11.54 -3.03 -16.62
N PRO A 169 -10.83 -2.37 -17.54
CA PRO A 169 -9.54 -1.73 -17.25
C PRO A 169 -9.65 -0.44 -16.42
N ALA A 170 -10.86 0.11 -16.29
CA ALA A 170 -11.11 1.34 -15.54
C ALA A 170 -12.19 1.15 -14.48
N PRO A 171 -12.04 1.79 -13.30
CA PRO A 171 -13.07 1.79 -12.27
C PRO A 171 -14.28 2.65 -12.69
N PRO A 172 -15.46 2.46 -12.07
CA PRO A 172 -16.61 3.34 -12.23
C PRO A 172 -16.25 4.83 -12.09
N ALA A 173 -16.92 5.70 -12.84
CA ALA A 173 -16.61 7.14 -12.84
C ALA A 173 -16.90 7.86 -11.51
N SER A 174 -17.93 7.41 -10.77
CA SER A 174 -18.29 7.95 -9.46
C SER A 174 -17.41 7.33 -8.37
N ASP A 175 -16.83 8.15 -7.50
CA ASP A 175 -15.92 7.70 -6.43
C ASP A 175 -16.57 6.73 -5.46
N ALA A 176 -17.80 7.02 -5.00
CA ALA A 176 -18.55 6.12 -4.13
C ALA A 176 -18.82 4.76 -4.81
N LYS A 177 -19.15 4.76 -6.10
CA LYS A 177 -19.35 3.51 -6.87
C LYS A 177 -18.04 2.76 -7.07
N ALA A 178 -16.93 3.49 -7.27
CA ALA A 178 -15.61 2.89 -7.40
C ALA A 178 -15.14 2.26 -6.08
N GLY A 179 -15.31 2.95 -4.95
CA GLY A 179 -14.98 2.43 -3.62
C GLY A 179 -15.75 1.14 -3.31
N LEU A 180 -17.07 1.12 -3.54
CA LEU A 180 -17.87 -0.09 -3.38
C LEU A 180 -17.46 -1.21 -4.34
N ALA A 181 -17.16 -0.90 -5.60
CA ALA A 181 -16.72 -1.90 -6.57
C ALA A 181 -15.36 -2.49 -6.23
N VAL A 182 -14.41 -1.68 -5.76
CA VAL A 182 -13.11 -2.13 -5.25
C VAL A 182 -13.31 -3.02 -4.03
N ALA A 183 -14.08 -2.59 -3.03
CA ALA A 183 -14.34 -3.39 -1.83
C ALA A 183 -14.94 -4.76 -2.18
N LYS A 184 -15.91 -4.80 -3.11
CA LYS A 184 -16.51 -6.03 -3.60
C LYS A 184 -15.49 -6.94 -4.31
N ALA A 185 -14.64 -6.37 -5.17
CA ALA A 185 -13.63 -7.12 -5.89
C ALA A 185 -12.54 -7.67 -4.94
N VAL A 186 -12.09 -6.89 -3.96
CA VAL A 186 -11.14 -7.31 -2.93
C VAL A 186 -11.72 -8.45 -2.08
N ASN A 187 -12.99 -8.37 -1.69
CA ASN A 187 -13.67 -9.46 -0.97
C ASN A 187 -13.83 -10.75 -1.80
N GLY A 188 -13.78 -10.64 -3.12
CA GLY A 188 -13.89 -11.77 -4.05
C GLY A 188 -12.56 -12.39 -4.47
N LEU A 189 -11.42 -11.96 -3.90
CA LEU A 189 -10.11 -12.52 -4.24
C LEU A 189 -9.96 -13.95 -3.74
N SER A 190 -9.54 -14.86 -4.63
CA SER A 190 -9.12 -16.22 -4.27
C SER A 190 -7.82 -16.22 -3.46
N GLU A 191 -7.53 -17.34 -2.80
CA GLU A 191 -6.25 -17.55 -2.12
C GLU A 191 -5.06 -17.44 -3.10
N ASP A 192 -5.19 -18.00 -4.31
CA ASP A 192 -4.16 -17.89 -5.35
C ASP A 192 -3.87 -16.42 -5.72
N ASN A 193 -4.90 -15.58 -5.84
CA ASN A 193 -4.73 -14.16 -6.12
C ASN A 193 -4.01 -13.44 -4.97
N GLN A 194 -4.23 -13.86 -3.72
CA GLN A 194 -3.54 -13.30 -2.56
C GLN A 194 -2.06 -13.71 -2.57
N LEU A 195 -1.75 -14.95 -2.91
CA LEU A 195 -0.36 -15.43 -3.04
C LEU A 195 0.38 -14.67 -4.15
N GLU A 196 -0.25 -14.45 -5.29
CA GLU A 196 0.26 -13.65 -6.40
C GLU A 196 0.57 -12.19 -5.98
N LEU A 197 -0.34 -11.56 -5.21
CA LEU A 197 -0.13 -10.22 -4.66
C LEU A 197 1.07 -10.17 -3.70
N VAL A 198 1.19 -11.13 -2.79
CA VAL A 198 2.32 -11.23 -1.85
C VAL A 198 3.63 -11.46 -2.60
N ALA A 199 3.66 -12.38 -3.56
CA ALA A 199 4.84 -12.63 -4.39
C ALA A 199 5.26 -11.38 -5.17
N SER A 200 4.30 -10.60 -5.68
CA SER A 200 4.60 -9.32 -6.32
C SER A 200 5.18 -8.30 -5.34
N ALA A 201 4.68 -8.26 -4.10
CA ALA A 201 5.18 -7.38 -3.05
C ALA A 201 6.65 -7.68 -2.70
N GLU A 202 6.97 -8.97 -2.54
CA GLU A 202 8.32 -9.44 -2.30
C GLU A 202 9.25 -9.08 -3.46
N LEU A 203 8.78 -9.22 -4.70
CA LEU A 203 9.57 -8.86 -5.88
C LEU A 203 9.95 -7.37 -5.92
N LEU A 204 9.09 -6.49 -5.41
CA LEU A 204 9.32 -5.05 -5.32
C LEU A 204 10.29 -4.63 -4.19
N LYS A 205 10.59 -5.51 -3.23
CA LYS A 205 11.56 -5.18 -2.16
C LYS A 205 12.95 -4.98 -2.74
N ARG A 206 13.60 -3.87 -2.37
CA ARG A 206 14.97 -3.58 -2.78
C ARG A 206 15.93 -4.40 -1.91
N SER A 207 16.53 -5.44 -2.48
CA SER A 207 17.73 -6.12 -1.95
C SER A 207 18.93 -5.18 -1.92
#